data_AF-A0A3B8JMN6-F1
#
_entry.id   AF-A0A3B8JMN6-F1
#
_cell.length_a   1.000
_cell.length_b   1.000
_cell.length_c   1.000
_cell.angle_alpha   90.00
_cell.angle_beta   90.00
_cell.angle_gamma   90.00
#
_symmetry.space_group_name_H-M   'P 1'
#
loop_
_entity.id
_entity.type
_entity.pdbx_description
1 polymer ?
#
loop_
_entity_poly.entity_id
_entity_poly.type
_entity_poly.pdbx_seq_one_letter_code
_entity_poly.pdbx_strand_id
1 'polypeptide(L)'
;MSSKLVRQARRFSITGMIVSLGLWILPIQAQQVSDAQVGKLVEALRQAAQPIDPTSEGLVSEWKIKPENIPRWSRLCTGKQLTSEQFASNQAAAREILACVMRDVLRDQYQASGNNETVAVQRAACWWMTGKPNQCNSGAVRDYTQKVLSFYQQQRGNSPTQQQSPTPSKPPASQQSSPSPTPQTQSTPQPSAKPPTQSSSPSQVSDTQVGSLVEALRMAAPKTDTPDDGLYGAWQVKAENIPRWSKQCNGQELTPTQFQDSPVTARAILVCVMRDVLREQYTASNNNESLAVQRAASWWMTGDPNQYSTGSTAAYTQKVLDFYKQSRFKFFSHI
;
A
#
# COMPACT_ATOMS: atom_id res chain seq x y z
N MET A 1 30.13 -44.73 68.25
CA MET A 1 31.46 -45.35 68.20
C MET A 1 31.84 -45.55 66.75
N SER A 2 33.02 -45.03 66.38
CA SER A 2 33.84 -45.42 65.22
C SER A 2 33.29 -45.18 63.80
N SER A 3 34.05 -44.81 62.77
CA SER A 3 35.41 -44.27 62.60
C SER A 3 35.64 -44.16 61.08
N LYS A 4 36.11 -42.99 60.63
CA LYS A 4 37.27 -42.80 59.69
C LYS A 4 37.12 -43.29 58.22
N LEU A 5 37.16 -42.37 57.23
CA LEU A 5 38.37 -41.86 56.50
C LEU A 5 38.95 -42.95 55.55
N VAL A 6 39.31 -42.75 54.27
CA VAL A 6 40.20 -41.76 53.63
C VAL A 6 40.05 -41.85 52.09
N ARG A 7 40.19 -40.70 51.43
CA ARG A 7 40.77 -40.36 50.10
C ARG A 7 41.40 -41.49 49.25
N GLN A 8 41.36 -41.39 47.91
CA GLN A 8 42.39 -40.70 47.09
C GLN A 8 42.13 -40.83 45.57
N ALA A 9 42.61 -39.82 44.85
CA ALA A 9 42.38 -39.47 43.45
C ALA A 9 43.06 -40.38 42.41
N ARG A 10 42.58 -40.33 41.15
CA ARG A 10 43.44 -40.26 39.95
C ARG A 10 42.71 -39.60 38.77
N ARG A 11 43.49 -38.75 38.10
CA ARG A 11 43.19 -37.87 36.97
C ARG A 11 43.04 -38.66 35.67
N PHE A 12 42.22 -38.20 34.73
CA PHE A 12 42.57 -38.13 33.30
C PHE A 12 41.72 -37.06 32.60
N SER A 13 42.40 -36.03 32.10
CA SER A 13 41.87 -35.07 31.15
C SER A 13 41.78 -35.73 29.77
N ILE A 14 40.64 -35.63 29.09
CA ILE A 14 40.59 -35.71 27.63
C ILE A 14 39.80 -34.50 27.13
N THR A 15 40.55 -33.68 26.42
CA THR A 15 40.19 -32.55 25.59
C THR A 15 39.08 -32.92 24.62
N GLY A 16 37.91 -32.31 24.76
CA GLY A 16 36.82 -32.38 23.78
C GLY A 16 36.48 -30.98 23.29
N MET A 17 37.28 -30.46 22.37
CA MET A 17 36.87 -29.34 21.52
C MET A 17 35.74 -29.85 20.61
N ILE A 18 34.48 -29.54 20.96
CA ILE A 18 33.42 -29.47 19.97
C ILE A 18 33.13 -28.00 19.76
N VAL A 19 33.55 -27.56 18.57
CA VAL A 19 33.37 -26.23 18.00
C VAL A 19 31.89 -25.87 18.04
N SER A 20 31.54 -24.93 18.92
CA SER A 20 30.27 -24.22 18.87
C SER A 20 30.24 -23.42 17.58
N LEU A 21 29.65 -23.98 16.52
CA LEU A 21 29.20 -23.22 15.36
C LEU A 21 28.05 -22.31 15.80
N GLY A 22 28.41 -21.16 16.37
CA GLY A 22 27.51 -20.05 16.55
C GLY A 22 27.05 -19.58 15.18
N LEU A 23 25.88 -20.06 14.75
CA LEU A 23 25.08 -19.39 13.73
C LEU A 23 24.66 -18.04 14.33
N TRP A 24 25.52 -17.04 14.14
CA TRP A 24 25.13 -15.65 14.30
C TRP A 24 24.03 -15.39 13.28
N ILE A 25 22.79 -15.40 13.76
CA ILE A 25 21.66 -14.84 13.04
C ILE A 25 21.96 -13.35 12.96
N LEU A 26 22.64 -12.92 11.89
CA LEU A 26 22.81 -11.51 11.62
C LEU A 26 21.41 -10.92 11.53
N PRO A 27 21.06 -9.91 12.34
CA PRO A 27 19.81 -9.21 12.15
C PRO A 27 19.85 -8.67 10.73
N ILE A 28 18.90 -9.11 9.89
CA ILE A 28 18.60 -8.45 8.63
C ILE A 28 18.11 -7.07 9.05
N GLN A 29 19.03 -6.12 9.20
CA GLN A 29 18.72 -4.70 9.27
C GLN A 29 18.06 -4.42 7.92
N ALA A 30 16.73 -4.47 7.87
CA ALA A 30 15.99 -4.02 6.71
C ALA A 30 16.55 -2.64 6.37
N GLN A 31 17.15 -2.47 5.18
CA GLN A 31 17.79 -1.22 4.81
C GLN A 31 16.75 -0.10 4.92
N GLN A 32 16.83 0.65 6.01
CA GLN A 32 15.92 1.74 6.30
C GLN A 32 16.31 2.90 5.38
N VAL A 33 15.33 3.48 4.70
CA VAL A 33 15.55 4.67 3.87
C VAL A 33 16.09 5.79 4.77
N SER A 34 17.28 6.31 4.43
CA SER A 34 17.96 7.34 5.20
C SER A 34 17.39 8.74 4.95
N ASP A 35 17.49 9.63 5.93
CA ASP A 35 17.09 11.04 5.78
C ASP A 35 17.84 11.75 4.64
N ALA A 36 19.07 11.33 4.37
CA ALA A 36 19.85 11.83 3.23
C ALA A 36 19.20 11.43 1.89
N GLN A 37 18.71 10.19 1.75
CA GLN A 37 18.00 9.75 0.55
C GLN A 37 16.67 10.50 0.40
N VAL A 38 15.90 10.66 1.48
CA VAL A 38 14.65 11.43 1.46
C VAL A 38 14.90 12.89 1.06
N GLY A 39 15.91 13.53 1.66
CA GLY A 39 16.28 14.90 1.35
C GLY A 39 16.68 15.11 -0.11
N LYS A 40 17.41 14.16 -0.70
CA LYS A 40 17.77 14.17 -2.13
C LYS A 40 16.54 14.01 -3.03
N LEU A 41 15.59 13.17 -2.65
CA LEU A 41 14.34 13.00 -3.39
C LEU A 41 13.50 14.28 -3.38
N VAL A 42 13.33 14.90 -2.21
CA VAL A 42 12.59 16.16 -2.08
C VAL A 42 13.22 17.25 -2.94
N GLU A 43 14.55 17.36 -2.94
CA GLU A 43 15.26 18.33 -3.77
C GLU A 43 15.14 18.01 -5.27
N ALA A 44 15.17 16.73 -5.66
CA ALA A 44 14.97 16.33 -7.04
C ALA A 44 13.56 16.64 -7.56
N LEU A 45 12.53 16.49 -6.72
CA LEU A 45 11.15 16.91 -7.03
C LEU A 45 11.06 18.42 -7.29
N ARG A 46 11.73 19.22 -6.44
CA ARG A 46 11.83 20.68 -6.58
C ARG A 46 12.43 21.11 -7.92
N GLN A 47 13.54 20.47 -8.31
CA GLN A 47 14.26 20.78 -9.55
C GLN A 47 13.47 20.32 -10.79
N ALA A 48 12.82 19.16 -10.72
CA ALA A 48 11.99 18.64 -11.82
C ALA A 48 10.73 19.47 -12.09
N ALA A 49 10.26 20.23 -11.09
CA ALA A 49 9.14 21.15 -11.22
C ALA A 49 9.48 22.45 -12.00
N GLN A 50 10.71 22.59 -12.53
CA GLN A 50 11.18 23.77 -13.28
C GLN A 50 11.43 23.47 -14.79
N PRO A 51 11.26 24.46 -15.70
CA PRO A 51 10.86 25.85 -15.44
C PRO A 51 9.35 26.02 -15.28
N ILE A 52 8.96 27.15 -14.69
CA ILE A 52 7.59 27.56 -14.43
C ILE A 52 6.79 27.52 -15.75
N ASP A 53 5.84 26.60 -15.86
CA ASP A 53 4.75 26.74 -16.82
C ASP A 53 3.79 27.83 -16.30
N PRO A 54 3.58 28.95 -17.02
CA PRO A 54 2.65 29.99 -16.59
C PRO A 54 1.21 29.50 -16.45
N THR A 55 0.84 28.32 -16.96
CA THR A 55 -0.47 27.70 -16.73
C THR A 55 -0.52 26.84 -15.46
N SER A 56 0.48 26.90 -14.57
CA SER A 56 0.47 26.26 -13.24
C SER A 56 -0.56 26.88 -12.28
N GLU A 57 -1.69 27.37 -12.79
CA GLU A 57 -2.71 28.04 -12.01
C GLU A 57 -3.17 27.12 -10.88
N GLY A 58 -3.03 27.60 -9.64
CA GLY A 58 -3.46 26.89 -8.45
C GLY A 58 -2.43 25.96 -7.81
N LEU A 59 -1.19 25.82 -8.29
CA LEU A 59 -0.14 25.06 -7.59
C LEU A 59 0.76 25.96 -6.73
N VAL A 60 1.08 25.49 -5.54
CA VAL A 60 1.72 26.26 -4.46
C VAL A 60 3.16 25.82 -4.23
N SER A 61 4.02 26.76 -3.87
CA SER A 61 5.47 26.58 -3.62
C SER A 61 6.28 26.15 -4.84
N GLU A 62 7.60 26.07 -4.66
CA GLU A 62 8.54 25.59 -5.67
C GLU A 62 8.41 24.09 -5.98
N TRP A 63 7.70 23.33 -5.15
CA TRP A 63 7.40 21.91 -5.38
C TRP A 63 6.08 21.67 -6.13
N LYS A 64 5.34 22.73 -6.46
CA LYS A 64 4.08 22.67 -7.22
C LYS A 64 3.03 21.75 -6.58
N ILE A 65 2.75 22.00 -5.31
CA ILE A 65 1.78 21.23 -4.50
C ILE A 65 0.37 21.75 -4.72
N LYS A 66 -0.60 20.85 -4.79
CA LYS A 66 -2.01 21.26 -4.77
C LYS A 66 -2.40 21.81 -3.38
N PRO A 67 -3.06 22.98 -3.29
CA PRO A 67 -3.48 23.63 -2.05
C PRO A 67 -4.15 22.67 -1.05
N GLU A 68 -5.01 21.78 -1.56
CA GLU A 68 -5.78 20.83 -0.73
C GLU A 68 -4.91 19.82 0.04
N ASN A 69 -3.67 19.57 -0.40
CA ASN A 69 -2.76 18.65 0.28
C ASN A 69 -2.06 19.29 1.48
N ILE A 70 -1.85 20.61 1.45
CA ILE A 70 -0.99 21.34 2.41
C ILE A 70 -1.50 21.21 3.84
N PRO A 71 -2.80 21.49 4.14
CA PRO A 71 -3.30 21.41 5.51
C PRO A 71 -3.18 20.00 6.12
N ARG A 72 -3.43 18.97 5.31
CA ARG A 72 -3.35 17.56 5.74
C ARG A 72 -1.90 17.15 6.02
N TRP A 73 -0.99 17.42 5.08
CA TRP A 73 0.41 17.03 5.22
C TRP A 73 1.12 17.77 6.34
N SER A 74 0.87 19.08 6.48
CA SER A 74 1.50 19.86 7.54
C SER A 74 1.04 19.37 8.93
N ARG A 75 -0.25 19.04 9.09
CA ARG A 75 -0.80 18.53 10.35
C ARG A 75 -0.20 17.17 10.70
N LEU A 76 -0.12 16.27 9.72
CA LEU A 76 0.50 14.95 9.88
C LEU A 76 1.96 15.05 10.35
N CYS A 77 2.73 15.98 9.76
CA CYS A 77 4.17 16.03 9.94
C CYS A 77 4.64 16.93 11.08
N THR A 78 3.89 17.97 11.41
CA THR A 78 4.30 19.00 12.39
C THR A 78 3.29 19.22 13.51
N GLY A 79 2.13 18.55 13.45
CA GLY A 79 1.00 18.80 14.34
C GLY A 79 0.25 20.11 14.06
N LYS A 80 0.73 20.94 13.12
CA LYS A 80 0.12 22.24 12.76
C LYS A 80 -0.49 22.19 11.37
N GLN A 81 -1.70 22.73 11.24
CA GLN A 81 -2.33 22.93 9.94
C GLN A 81 -1.87 24.26 9.34
N LEU A 82 -1.15 24.21 8.22
CA LEU A 82 -0.70 25.40 7.50
C LEU A 82 -1.67 25.74 6.37
N THR A 83 -1.83 27.03 6.09
CA THR A 83 -2.45 27.50 4.84
C THR A 83 -1.46 27.41 3.68
N SER A 84 -1.98 27.52 2.45
CA SER A 84 -1.16 27.60 1.25
C SER A 84 -0.13 28.72 1.32
N GLU A 85 -0.53 29.90 1.83
CA GLU A 85 0.34 31.07 1.98
C GLU A 85 1.43 30.81 3.02
N GLN A 86 1.07 30.27 4.18
CA GLN A 86 2.03 29.95 5.24
C GLN A 86 3.07 28.93 4.76
N PHE A 87 2.62 27.89 4.05
CA PHE A 87 3.49 26.89 3.46
C PHE A 87 4.39 27.47 2.37
N ALA A 88 3.85 28.29 1.46
CA ALA A 88 4.63 28.92 0.39
C ALA A 88 5.65 29.93 0.91
N SER A 89 5.32 30.66 1.97
CA SER A 89 6.19 31.70 2.54
C SER A 89 7.35 31.15 3.38
N ASN A 90 7.30 29.87 3.78
CA ASN A 90 8.30 29.27 4.64
C ASN A 90 8.88 28.00 3.99
N GLN A 91 9.92 28.21 3.20
CA GLN A 91 10.59 27.15 2.45
C GLN A 91 11.16 26.04 3.37
N ALA A 92 11.67 26.39 4.55
CA ALA A 92 12.21 25.42 5.50
C ALA A 92 11.11 24.50 6.03
N ALA A 93 9.97 25.06 6.44
CA ALA A 93 8.81 24.29 6.88
C ALA A 93 8.22 23.45 5.74
N ALA A 94 8.13 24.00 4.53
CA ALA A 94 7.69 23.25 3.35
C ALA A 94 8.58 22.02 3.11
N ARG A 95 9.90 22.21 3.11
CA ARG A 95 10.86 21.10 2.94
C ARG A 95 10.75 20.05 4.04
N GLU A 96 10.59 20.47 5.29
CA GLU A 96 10.41 19.55 6.43
C GLU A 96 9.16 18.67 6.26
N ILE A 97 8.02 19.29 5.93
CA ILE A 97 6.75 18.58 5.69
C ILE A 97 6.88 17.61 4.53
N LEU A 98 7.48 18.05 3.42
CA LEU A 98 7.66 17.20 2.24
C LEU A 98 8.63 16.05 2.51
N ALA A 99 9.69 16.27 3.29
CA ALA A 99 10.59 15.20 3.71
C ALA A 99 9.86 14.17 4.57
N CYS A 100 9.01 14.60 5.50
CA CYS A 100 8.17 13.70 6.28
C CYS A 100 7.26 12.84 5.40
N VAL A 101 6.49 13.44 4.49
CA VAL A 101 5.61 12.70 3.55
C VAL A 101 6.40 11.74 2.66
N MET A 102 7.50 12.22 2.07
CA MET A 102 8.28 11.43 1.12
C MET A 102 9.09 10.33 1.79
N ARG A 103 9.36 10.40 3.10
CA ARG A 103 10.00 9.31 3.85
C ARG A 103 9.15 8.04 3.81
N ASP A 104 7.86 8.16 4.10
CA ASP A 104 6.94 7.02 4.08
C ASP A 104 6.75 6.49 2.65
N VAL A 105 6.50 7.38 1.69
CA VAL A 105 6.35 7.00 0.27
C VAL A 105 7.60 6.26 -0.23
N LEU A 106 8.79 6.81 0.02
CA LEU A 106 10.04 6.20 -0.46
C LEU A 106 10.31 4.86 0.23
N ARG A 107 10.04 4.73 1.53
CA ARG A 107 10.14 3.45 2.27
C ARG A 107 9.25 2.38 1.64
N ASP A 108 7.99 2.71 1.40
CA ASP A 108 7.02 1.76 0.86
C ASP A 108 7.40 1.36 -0.57
N GLN A 109 7.87 2.31 -1.39
CA GLN A 109 8.32 2.02 -2.75
C GLN A 109 9.65 1.25 -2.79
N TYR A 110 10.51 1.40 -1.78
CA TYR A 110 11.69 0.58 -1.59
C TYR A 110 11.33 -0.89 -1.41
N GLN A 111 10.39 -1.17 -0.51
CA GLN A 111 9.91 -2.54 -0.28
C GLN A 111 9.22 -3.10 -1.55
N ALA A 112 8.32 -2.32 -2.16
CA ALA A 112 7.58 -2.73 -3.34
C ALA A 112 8.44 -2.93 -4.60
N SER A 113 9.67 -2.42 -4.62
CA SER A 113 10.63 -2.55 -5.72
C SER A 113 11.68 -3.64 -5.50
N GLY A 114 11.56 -4.44 -4.43
CA GLY A 114 12.58 -5.43 -4.08
C GLY A 114 13.89 -4.75 -3.64
N ASN A 115 13.79 -3.63 -2.92
CA ASN A 115 14.90 -2.79 -2.47
C ASN A 115 15.70 -2.12 -3.59
N ASN A 116 15.09 -1.91 -4.76
CA ASN A 116 15.73 -1.19 -5.85
C ASN A 116 15.49 0.32 -5.74
N GLU A 117 16.50 1.06 -5.26
CA GLU A 117 16.42 2.51 -5.05
C GLU A 117 15.99 3.31 -6.29
N THR A 118 16.52 2.94 -7.46
CA THR A 118 16.22 3.65 -8.71
C THR A 118 14.74 3.51 -9.06
N VAL A 119 14.22 2.28 -8.94
CA VAL A 119 12.80 1.99 -9.15
C VAL A 119 11.95 2.65 -8.06
N ALA A 120 12.40 2.64 -6.80
CA ALA A 120 11.68 3.29 -5.69
C ALA A 120 11.54 4.79 -5.88
N VAL A 121 12.62 5.48 -6.29
CA VAL A 121 12.62 6.92 -6.60
C VAL A 121 11.70 7.24 -7.77
N GLN A 122 11.75 6.45 -8.84
CA GLN A 122 10.86 6.63 -9.98
C GLN A 122 9.38 6.45 -9.59
N ARG A 123 9.07 5.42 -8.81
CA ARG A 123 7.71 5.15 -8.31
C ARG A 123 7.24 6.21 -7.31
N ALA A 124 8.13 6.76 -6.49
CA ALA A 124 7.81 7.87 -5.59
C ALA A 124 7.52 9.17 -6.36
N ALA A 125 8.29 9.48 -7.40
CA ALA A 125 8.04 10.61 -8.30
C ALA A 125 6.72 10.45 -9.10
N CYS A 126 6.37 9.21 -9.39
CA CYS A 126 5.14 8.85 -10.09
C CYS A 126 3.92 8.99 -9.19
N TRP A 127 4.05 8.55 -7.93
CA TRP A 127 3.08 8.82 -6.88
C TRP A 127 2.89 10.32 -6.65
N TRP A 128 3.97 11.11 -6.68
CA TRP A 128 3.90 12.56 -6.56
C TRP A 128 3.00 13.22 -7.60
N MET A 129 3.13 12.80 -8.87
CA MET A 129 2.35 13.36 -9.98
C MET A 129 0.91 12.86 -10.03
N THR A 130 0.65 11.61 -9.63
CA THR A 130 -0.60 10.91 -9.97
C THR A 130 -1.33 10.32 -8.76
N GLY A 131 -0.71 10.33 -7.58
CA GLY A 131 -1.12 9.54 -6.42
C GLY A 131 -0.89 8.03 -6.58
N LYS A 132 -0.32 7.56 -7.70
CA LYS A 132 -0.16 6.13 -8.02
C LYS A 132 1.30 5.80 -8.38
N PRO A 133 1.97 4.89 -7.65
CA PRO A 133 3.38 4.59 -7.89
C PRO A 133 3.65 3.75 -9.14
N ASN A 134 2.62 3.20 -9.80
CA ASN A 134 2.78 2.26 -10.91
C ASN A 134 2.39 2.85 -12.28
N GLN A 135 2.01 4.14 -12.35
CA GLN A 135 1.51 4.79 -13.56
C GLN A 135 2.53 5.72 -14.21
N CYS A 136 3.75 5.20 -14.43
CA CYS A 136 4.92 6.04 -14.73
C CYS A 136 5.31 6.04 -16.21
N ASN A 137 4.56 5.32 -17.05
CA ASN A 137 5.04 4.88 -18.37
C ASN A 137 4.46 5.67 -19.55
N SER A 138 3.76 6.77 -19.31
CA SER A 138 3.14 7.55 -20.41
C SER A 138 3.23 9.07 -20.21
N GLY A 139 3.32 9.77 -21.34
CA GLY A 139 3.19 11.23 -21.46
C GLY A 139 4.05 12.04 -20.49
N ALA A 140 3.47 13.15 -20.01
CA ALA A 140 4.12 14.08 -19.10
C ALA A 140 4.55 13.46 -17.76
N VAL A 141 3.88 12.40 -17.30
CA VAL A 141 4.25 11.70 -16.05
C VAL A 141 5.58 10.96 -16.21
N ARG A 142 5.78 10.26 -17.34
CA ARG A 142 7.06 9.62 -17.64
C ARG A 142 8.18 10.64 -17.75
N ASP A 143 7.93 11.74 -18.44
CA ASP A 143 8.95 12.77 -18.66
C ASP A 143 9.33 13.46 -17.34
N TYR A 144 8.35 13.75 -16.47
CA TYR A 144 8.60 14.28 -15.13
C TYR A 144 9.37 13.29 -14.24
N THR A 145 8.94 12.03 -14.19
CA THR A 145 9.60 11.01 -13.35
C THR A 145 11.06 10.77 -13.77
N GLN A 146 11.34 10.82 -15.07
CA GLN A 146 12.71 10.72 -15.58
C GLN A 146 13.57 11.93 -15.18
N LYS A 147 13.01 13.16 -15.20
CA LYS A 147 13.70 14.35 -14.70
C LYS A 147 14.04 14.23 -13.21
N VAL A 148 13.06 13.81 -12.39
CA VAL A 148 13.29 13.59 -10.95
C VAL A 148 14.41 12.57 -10.73
N LEU A 149 14.38 11.44 -11.44
CA LEU A 149 15.42 10.42 -11.30
C LEU A 149 16.80 10.95 -11.69
N SER A 150 16.89 11.73 -12.78
CA SER A 150 18.14 12.37 -13.19
C SER A 150 18.69 13.30 -12.12
N PHE A 151 17.88 14.21 -11.58
CA PHE A 151 18.31 15.11 -10.51
C PHE A 151 18.71 14.37 -9.24
N TYR A 152 17.97 13.31 -8.88
CA TYR A 152 18.30 12.48 -7.73
C TYR A 152 19.66 11.80 -7.87
N GLN A 153 19.96 11.23 -9.04
CA GLN A 153 21.24 10.58 -9.32
C GLN A 153 22.41 11.57 -9.33
N GLN A 154 22.23 12.78 -9.87
CA GLN A 154 23.24 13.85 -9.81
C GLN A 154 23.59 14.20 -8.35
N GLN A 155 22.58 14.32 -7.49
CA GLN A 155 22.78 14.58 -6.06
C GLN A 155 23.43 13.40 -5.32
N ARG A 156 23.30 12.17 -5.84
CA ARG A 156 24.07 11.02 -5.34
C ARG A 156 25.54 11.08 -5.72
N GLY A 157 25.86 11.52 -6.94
CA GLY A 157 27.24 11.67 -7.42
C GLY A 157 27.99 12.83 -6.76
N ASN A 158 27.28 13.88 -6.34
CA ASN A 158 27.88 15.08 -5.74
C ASN A 158 28.09 14.99 -4.21
N SER A 159 28.00 13.79 -3.61
CA SER A 159 28.29 13.61 -2.18
C SER A 159 29.82 13.54 -1.96
N PRO A 160 30.43 14.38 -1.11
CA PRO A 160 31.86 14.28 -0.84
C PRO A 160 32.19 12.98 -0.11
N THR A 161 33.02 12.15 -0.76
CA THR A 161 33.77 11.01 -0.21
C THR A 161 32.99 9.80 0.31
N GLN A 162 32.83 8.81 -0.58
CA GLN A 162 33.29 7.44 -0.29
C GLN A 162 33.75 6.76 -1.59
N GLN A 163 35.04 6.96 -1.88
CA GLN A 163 36.02 5.98 -2.32
C GLN A 163 35.46 4.71 -3.00
N GLN A 164 35.35 4.78 -4.33
CA GLN A 164 35.34 3.59 -5.19
C GLN A 164 36.76 3.03 -5.29
N SER A 165 36.86 1.70 -5.23
CA SER A 165 37.91 0.96 -5.90
C SER A 165 37.27 -0.18 -6.71
N PRO A 166 37.89 -0.60 -7.82
CA PRO A 166 37.18 -0.84 -9.08
C PRO A 166 36.92 -2.32 -9.37
N THR A 167 35.91 -2.57 -10.20
CA THR A 167 35.70 -3.80 -10.97
C THR A 167 36.87 -4.07 -11.92
N PRO A 168 37.11 -5.34 -12.29
CA PRO A 168 37.69 -5.66 -13.59
C PRO A 168 36.62 -6.21 -14.54
N SER A 169 36.47 -5.51 -15.66
CA SER A 169 35.66 -5.82 -16.83
C SER A 169 36.23 -6.95 -17.69
N LYS A 170 35.39 -7.66 -18.46
CA LYS A 170 35.68 -8.11 -19.84
C LYS A 170 34.39 -8.45 -20.63
N PRO A 171 34.42 -8.43 -21.98
CA PRO A 171 33.40 -7.82 -22.86
C PRO A 171 32.77 -8.85 -23.86
N PRO A 172 31.96 -8.46 -24.88
CA PRO A 172 30.83 -9.25 -25.39
C PRO A 172 31.13 -10.09 -26.65
N ALA A 173 30.23 -11.05 -26.95
CA ALA A 173 30.05 -11.70 -28.26
C ALA A 173 28.54 -12.02 -28.41
N SER A 174 27.78 -11.35 -29.28
CA SER A 174 27.55 -11.64 -30.72
C SER A 174 26.59 -12.81 -31.02
N GLN A 175 25.38 -12.43 -31.47
CA GLN A 175 24.55 -12.99 -32.54
C GLN A 175 24.42 -14.51 -32.71
N GLN A 176 23.17 -15.02 -32.63
CA GLN A 176 22.64 -15.91 -33.66
C GLN A 176 21.10 -15.98 -33.66
N SER A 177 20.56 -16.34 -34.82
CA SER A 177 19.28 -15.91 -35.37
C SER A 177 18.24 -17.05 -35.46
N SER A 178 16.96 -16.68 -35.27
CA SER A 178 15.74 -17.19 -35.96
C SER A 178 15.32 -18.68 -35.83
N PRO A 179 14.06 -19.08 -36.16
CA PRO A 179 12.93 -18.31 -36.71
C PRO A 179 11.55 -18.47 -36.01
N SER A 180 10.61 -17.63 -36.42
CA SER A 180 9.16 -17.74 -36.25
C SER A 180 8.53 -18.99 -36.89
N PRO A 181 7.26 -19.25 -36.59
CA PRO A 181 6.26 -19.41 -37.64
C PRO A 181 5.06 -18.47 -37.48
N THR A 182 4.52 -18.06 -38.62
CA THR A 182 3.32 -17.21 -38.79
C THR A 182 2.12 -18.07 -39.26
N PRO A 183 0.95 -17.51 -39.61
CA PRO A 183 -0.33 -17.70 -38.93
C PRO A 183 -1.30 -18.64 -39.66
N GLN A 184 -2.37 -19.09 -38.97
CA GLN A 184 -3.58 -19.59 -39.64
C GLN A 184 -4.86 -19.06 -39.00
N THR A 185 -5.87 -19.00 -39.85
CA THR A 185 -6.97 -18.04 -39.94
C THR A 185 -8.29 -18.63 -39.42
N GLN A 186 -9.18 -17.74 -38.93
CA GLN A 186 -10.66 -17.79 -38.95
C GLN A 186 -11.38 -19.07 -38.43
N SER A 187 -12.37 -18.96 -37.54
CA SER A 187 -13.75 -18.58 -37.93
C SER A 187 -14.64 -18.31 -36.71
N THR A 188 -15.49 -17.28 -36.82
CA THR A 188 -16.72 -17.05 -36.03
C THR A 188 -17.84 -18.02 -36.49
N PRO A 189 -18.85 -18.29 -35.65
CA PRO A 189 -20.11 -17.55 -35.76
C PRO A 189 -20.77 -17.12 -34.42
N GLN A 190 -21.67 -16.16 -34.57
CA GLN A 190 -22.42 -15.37 -33.59
C GLN A 190 -23.70 -16.12 -33.07
N PRO A 191 -24.65 -15.46 -32.34
CA PRO A 191 -25.04 -15.78 -30.96
C PRO A 191 -26.35 -16.58 -30.85
N SER A 192 -26.62 -17.17 -29.69
CA SER A 192 -27.98 -17.60 -29.33
C SER A 192 -28.26 -17.29 -27.86
N ALA A 193 -29.26 -16.42 -27.66
CA ALA A 193 -29.79 -16.05 -26.37
C ALA A 193 -30.78 -17.12 -25.88
N LYS A 194 -30.59 -17.59 -24.64
CA LYS A 194 -31.67 -18.04 -23.74
C LYS A 194 -31.20 -17.89 -22.28
N PRO A 195 -32.10 -17.55 -21.34
CA PRO A 195 -31.74 -17.04 -20.02
C PRO A 195 -31.38 -18.19 -19.07
N PRO A 196 -30.37 -18.06 -18.19
CA PRO A 196 -30.14 -19.08 -17.18
C PRO A 196 -31.05 -18.84 -15.98
N THR A 197 -32.01 -19.74 -15.83
CA THR A 197 -32.59 -20.21 -14.58
C THR A 197 -31.55 -20.32 -13.47
N GLN A 198 -31.88 -19.79 -12.30
CA GLN A 198 -31.11 -19.88 -11.06
C GLN A 198 -30.84 -21.35 -10.72
N SER A 199 -29.59 -21.77 -10.88
CA SER A 199 -29.06 -23.02 -10.32
C SER A 199 -27.86 -22.63 -9.48
N SER A 200 -28.07 -22.52 -8.17
CA SER A 200 -27.06 -22.13 -7.19
C SER A 200 -26.02 -23.26 -7.03
N SER A 201 -24.85 -23.08 -7.63
CA SER A 201 -23.66 -23.84 -7.28
C SER A 201 -23.17 -23.44 -5.86
N PRO A 202 -22.59 -24.36 -5.06
CA PRO A 202 -22.33 -24.13 -3.63
C PRO A 202 -21.20 -23.13 -3.30
N SER A 203 -20.65 -22.43 -4.30
CA SER A 203 -19.40 -21.64 -4.16
C SER A 203 -19.59 -20.15 -4.40
N GLN A 204 -20.83 -19.69 -4.62
CA GLN A 204 -21.10 -18.30 -4.97
C GLN A 204 -21.61 -17.52 -3.76
N VAL A 205 -20.79 -16.59 -3.27
CA VAL A 205 -21.20 -15.60 -2.27
C VAL A 205 -22.45 -14.85 -2.79
N SER A 206 -23.52 -14.85 -2.01
CA SER A 206 -24.79 -14.22 -2.37
C SER A 206 -24.77 -12.70 -2.17
N ASP A 207 -25.61 -11.98 -2.90
CA ASP A 207 -25.76 -10.52 -2.72
C ASP A 207 -26.22 -10.15 -1.30
N THR A 208 -26.99 -11.03 -0.65
CA THR A 208 -27.36 -10.87 0.77
C THR A 208 -26.14 -10.96 1.66
N GLN A 209 -25.23 -11.92 1.45
CA GLN A 209 -23.99 -12.03 2.23
C GLN A 209 -23.11 -10.78 2.03
N VAL A 210 -22.96 -10.30 0.80
CA VAL A 210 -22.18 -9.07 0.54
C VAL A 210 -22.84 -7.85 1.21
N GLY A 211 -24.17 -7.72 1.09
CA GLY A 211 -24.92 -6.63 1.72
C GLY A 211 -24.80 -6.63 3.24
N SER A 212 -24.88 -7.81 3.86
CA SER A 212 -24.69 -7.99 5.31
C SER A 212 -23.27 -7.63 5.75
N LEU A 213 -22.24 -7.98 4.96
CA LEU A 213 -20.86 -7.61 5.27
C LEU A 213 -20.67 -6.09 5.20
N VAL A 214 -21.17 -5.44 4.14
CA VAL A 214 -21.08 -3.98 3.99
C VAL A 214 -21.78 -3.28 5.16
N GLU A 215 -22.93 -3.76 5.59
CA GLU A 215 -23.62 -3.18 6.75
C GLU A 215 -22.87 -3.42 8.07
N ALA A 216 -22.27 -4.60 8.24
CA ALA A 216 -21.44 -4.90 9.41
C ALA A 216 -20.20 -3.99 9.48
N LEU A 217 -19.56 -3.69 8.35
CA LEU A 217 -18.45 -2.72 8.29
C LEU A 217 -18.90 -1.32 8.71
N ARG A 218 -20.09 -0.87 8.28
CA ARG A 218 -20.69 0.42 8.69
C ARG A 218 -20.89 0.50 10.19
N MET A 219 -21.43 -0.57 10.79
CA MET A 219 -21.71 -0.63 12.23
C MET A 219 -20.43 -0.75 13.06
N ALA A 220 -19.40 -1.41 12.53
CA ALA A 220 -18.12 -1.56 13.19
C ALA A 220 -17.24 -0.31 13.11
N ALA A 221 -17.45 0.54 12.09
CA ALA A 221 -16.71 1.77 11.85
C ALA A 221 -16.60 2.59 13.16
N PRO A 222 -15.37 2.88 13.63
CA PRO A 222 -15.17 3.81 14.73
C PRO A 222 -15.95 5.10 14.52
N LYS A 223 -16.60 5.61 15.57
CA LYS A 223 -17.08 7.00 15.52
C LYS A 223 -15.89 7.88 15.81
N THR A 224 -15.38 8.52 14.78
CA THR A 224 -14.36 9.55 14.92
C THR A 224 -15.08 10.86 15.18
N ASP A 225 -15.00 11.37 16.41
CA ASP A 225 -15.47 12.73 16.74
C ASP A 225 -14.46 13.80 16.26
N THR A 226 -13.51 13.40 15.41
CA THR A 226 -12.50 14.27 14.79
C THR A 226 -13.00 14.77 13.45
N PRO A 227 -13.26 16.09 13.31
CA PRO A 227 -13.38 16.72 12.01
C PRO A 227 -12.14 16.42 11.15
N ASP A 228 -12.35 16.11 9.87
CA ASP A 228 -11.28 15.96 8.86
C ASP A 228 -10.27 14.82 9.11
N ASP A 229 -10.72 13.66 9.60
CA ASP A 229 -9.91 12.44 9.74
C ASP A 229 -9.49 11.79 8.40
N GLY A 230 -9.94 12.36 7.27
CA GLY A 230 -9.67 11.85 5.92
C GLY A 230 -10.46 10.60 5.56
N LEU A 231 -11.47 10.26 6.36
CA LEU A 231 -12.37 9.13 6.17
C LEU A 231 -13.77 9.64 5.82
N TYR A 232 -14.35 9.06 4.77
CA TYR A 232 -15.57 9.60 4.16
C TYR A 232 -16.73 8.61 4.25
N GLY A 233 -17.90 9.17 4.50
CA GLY A 233 -19.16 8.44 4.62
C GLY A 233 -19.22 7.54 5.85
N ALA A 234 -20.35 6.84 6.01
CA ALA A 234 -20.64 6.01 7.18
C ALA A 234 -19.73 4.78 7.35
N TRP A 235 -18.92 4.47 6.35
CA TRP A 235 -17.98 3.34 6.35
C TRP A 235 -16.53 3.77 6.58
N GLN A 236 -16.28 5.07 6.72
CA GLN A 236 -14.94 5.62 6.93
C GLN A 236 -13.94 5.22 5.84
N VAL A 237 -14.29 5.51 4.59
CA VAL A 237 -13.44 5.18 3.45
C VAL A 237 -12.35 6.24 3.28
N LYS A 238 -11.09 5.80 3.14
CA LYS A 238 -9.99 6.72 2.81
C LYS A 238 -10.22 7.41 1.47
N ALA A 239 -9.99 8.72 1.42
CA ALA A 239 -10.18 9.56 0.22
C ALA A 239 -9.59 8.94 -1.07
N GLU A 240 -8.38 8.40 -0.98
CA GLU A 240 -7.62 7.86 -2.11
C GLU A 240 -8.27 6.63 -2.78
N ASN A 241 -9.12 5.91 -2.07
CA ASN A 241 -9.80 4.73 -2.60
C ASN A 241 -11.02 5.09 -3.46
N ILE A 242 -11.68 6.22 -3.14
CA ILE A 242 -13.00 6.58 -3.66
C ILE A 242 -13.02 6.75 -5.18
N PRO A 243 -12.12 7.52 -5.82
CA PRO A 243 -12.14 7.69 -7.28
C PRO A 243 -11.95 6.35 -8.01
N ARG A 244 -11.01 5.52 -7.54
CA ARG A 244 -10.73 4.22 -8.18
C ARG A 244 -11.90 3.25 -8.05
N TRP A 245 -12.46 3.12 -6.86
CA TRP A 245 -13.56 2.19 -6.59
C TRP A 245 -14.84 2.61 -7.30
N SER A 246 -15.17 3.90 -7.27
CA SER A 246 -16.31 4.41 -8.03
C SER A 246 -16.14 4.16 -9.53
N LYS A 247 -14.99 4.50 -10.11
CA LYS A 247 -14.73 4.28 -11.54
C LYS A 247 -14.89 2.82 -11.95
N GLN A 248 -14.36 1.91 -11.14
CA GLN A 248 -14.48 0.47 -11.36
C GLN A 248 -15.94 -0.01 -11.29
N CYS A 249 -16.74 0.52 -10.36
CA CYS A 249 -18.05 -0.02 -10.04
C CYS A 249 -19.21 0.63 -10.79
N ASN A 250 -19.11 1.92 -11.15
CA ASN A 250 -20.17 2.66 -11.80
C ASN A 250 -19.70 3.49 -13.02
N GLY A 251 -18.42 3.39 -13.40
CA GLY A 251 -17.87 4.08 -14.56
C GLY A 251 -17.51 5.56 -14.35
N GLN A 252 -17.71 6.11 -13.15
CA GLN A 252 -17.42 7.51 -12.81
C GLN A 252 -16.43 7.62 -11.66
N GLU A 253 -15.46 8.53 -11.75
CA GLU A 253 -14.60 8.87 -10.61
C GLU A 253 -15.35 9.87 -9.73
N LEU A 254 -15.75 9.43 -8.53
CA LEU A 254 -16.32 10.31 -7.52
C LEU A 254 -15.24 11.00 -6.71
N THR A 255 -15.48 12.24 -6.32
CA THR A 255 -14.72 12.91 -5.27
C THR A 255 -15.13 12.37 -3.89
N PRO A 256 -14.29 12.52 -2.86
CA PRO A 256 -14.66 12.14 -1.50
C PRO A 256 -15.96 12.80 -1.00
N THR A 257 -16.17 14.07 -1.31
CA THR A 257 -17.41 14.80 -1.00
C THR A 257 -18.62 14.20 -1.72
N GLN A 258 -18.53 13.93 -3.03
CA GLN A 258 -19.62 13.30 -3.79
C GLN A 258 -19.99 11.91 -3.26
N PHE A 259 -18.99 11.15 -2.82
CA PHE A 259 -19.21 9.85 -2.19
C PHE A 259 -19.90 9.98 -0.83
N GLN A 260 -19.47 10.93 0.01
CA GLN A 260 -20.06 11.18 1.32
C GLN A 260 -21.50 11.70 1.23
N ASP A 261 -21.78 12.59 0.29
CA ASP A 261 -23.09 13.23 0.11
C ASP A 261 -24.16 12.28 -0.44
N SER A 262 -23.76 11.10 -0.95
CA SER A 262 -24.67 10.10 -1.49
C SER A 262 -24.49 8.73 -0.81
N PRO A 263 -25.06 8.51 0.40
CA PRO A 263 -24.96 7.23 1.10
C PRO A 263 -25.46 6.03 0.29
N VAL A 264 -26.45 6.21 -0.58
CA VAL A 264 -26.95 5.16 -1.49
C VAL A 264 -25.89 4.77 -2.52
N THR A 265 -25.26 5.76 -3.16
CA THR A 265 -24.18 5.53 -4.14
C THR A 265 -22.94 4.94 -3.47
N ALA A 266 -22.56 5.46 -2.29
CA ALA A 266 -21.48 4.92 -1.48
C ALA A 266 -21.71 3.44 -1.18
N ARG A 267 -22.89 3.07 -0.68
CA ARG A 267 -23.24 1.67 -0.41
C ARG A 267 -23.14 0.81 -1.66
N ALA A 268 -23.62 1.27 -2.82
CA ALA A 268 -23.56 0.52 -4.07
C ALA A 268 -22.12 0.23 -4.51
N ILE A 269 -21.23 1.24 -4.41
CA ILE A 269 -19.79 1.08 -4.69
C ILE A 269 -19.16 0.07 -3.73
N LEU A 270 -19.48 0.16 -2.43
CA LEU A 270 -18.92 -0.76 -1.43
C LEU A 270 -19.42 -2.19 -1.60
N VAL A 271 -20.69 -2.40 -1.98
CA VAL A 271 -21.18 -3.74 -2.34
C VAL A 271 -20.42 -4.30 -3.54
N CYS A 272 -20.17 -3.49 -4.57
CA CYS A 272 -19.38 -3.90 -5.72
C CYS A 272 -17.95 -4.32 -5.33
N VAL A 273 -17.22 -3.48 -4.58
CA VAL A 273 -15.85 -3.78 -4.13
C VAL A 273 -15.80 -5.00 -3.20
N MET A 274 -16.68 -5.04 -2.20
CA MET A 274 -16.66 -6.10 -1.18
C MET A 274 -17.17 -7.44 -1.71
N ARG A 275 -17.90 -7.48 -2.84
CA ARG A 275 -18.27 -8.73 -3.48
C ARG A 275 -17.04 -9.52 -3.91
N ASP A 276 -16.08 -8.86 -4.55
CA ASP A 276 -14.87 -9.51 -5.03
C ASP A 276 -13.96 -9.92 -3.88
N VAL A 277 -13.78 -9.03 -2.89
CA VAL A 277 -13.02 -9.33 -1.66
C VAL A 277 -13.62 -10.52 -0.92
N LEU A 278 -14.93 -10.52 -0.66
CA LEU A 278 -15.58 -11.60 0.07
C LEU A 278 -15.52 -12.92 -0.71
N ARG A 279 -15.70 -12.91 -2.03
CA ARG A 279 -15.58 -14.11 -2.87
C ARG A 279 -14.18 -14.72 -2.79
N GLU A 280 -13.15 -13.89 -2.91
CA GLU A 280 -11.76 -14.32 -2.78
C GLU A 280 -11.50 -14.91 -1.39
N GLN A 281 -11.93 -14.22 -0.33
CA GLN A 281 -11.71 -14.69 1.03
C GLN A 281 -12.55 -15.92 1.39
N TYR A 282 -13.71 -16.13 0.76
CA TYR A 282 -14.50 -17.35 0.92
C TYR A 282 -13.72 -18.57 0.41
N THR A 283 -13.10 -18.42 -0.76
CA THR A 283 -12.26 -19.46 -1.37
C THR A 283 -11.01 -19.72 -0.51
N ALA A 284 -10.31 -18.65 -0.10
CA ALA A 284 -9.13 -18.75 0.75
C ALA A 284 -9.41 -19.33 2.15
N SER A 285 -10.66 -19.28 2.59
CA SER A 285 -11.11 -19.80 3.89
C SER A 285 -11.68 -21.23 3.81
N ASN A 286 -11.47 -21.95 2.70
CA ASN A 286 -12.08 -23.26 2.46
C ASN A 286 -13.61 -23.25 2.67
N ASN A 287 -14.28 -22.22 2.16
CA ASN A 287 -15.71 -21.97 2.32
C ASN A 287 -16.19 -21.71 3.77
N ASN A 288 -15.29 -21.46 4.71
CA ASN A 288 -15.66 -20.99 6.04
C ASN A 288 -16.04 -19.51 6.00
N GLU A 289 -17.35 -19.25 6.04
CA GLU A 289 -17.91 -17.91 5.95
C GLU A 289 -17.50 -16.99 7.10
N SER A 290 -17.45 -17.50 8.34
CA SER A 290 -17.06 -16.65 9.48
C SER A 290 -15.62 -16.18 9.35
N LEU A 291 -14.73 -17.08 8.93
CA LEU A 291 -13.33 -16.76 8.66
C LEU A 291 -13.21 -15.81 7.45
N ALA A 292 -13.99 -16.02 6.38
CA ALA A 292 -14.00 -15.16 5.20
C ALA A 292 -14.43 -13.72 5.54
N VAL A 293 -15.44 -13.56 6.40
CA VAL A 293 -15.88 -12.25 6.90
C VAL A 293 -14.79 -11.56 7.71
N GLN A 294 -14.12 -12.26 8.62
CA GLN A 294 -13.02 -11.70 9.40
C GLN A 294 -11.83 -11.29 8.51
N ARG A 295 -11.48 -12.11 7.53
CA ARG A 295 -10.41 -11.81 6.56
C ARG A 295 -10.78 -10.61 5.67
N ALA A 296 -12.02 -10.52 5.20
CA ALA A 296 -12.51 -9.37 4.45
C ALA A 296 -12.51 -8.08 5.28
N ALA A 297 -12.86 -8.16 6.57
CA ALA A 297 -12.75 -7.05 7.51
C ALA A 297 -11.29 -6.64 7.78
N SER A 298 -10.37 -7.60 7.85
CA SER A 298 -8.94 -7.33 7.97
C SER A 298 -8.40 -6.59 6.76
N TRP A 299 -8.79 -7.05 5.56
CA TRP A 299 -8.47 -6.37 4.30
C TRP A 299 -9.04 -4.95 4.27
N TRP A 300 -10.27 -4.75 4.74
CA TRP A 300 -10.88 -3.42 4.84
C TRP A 300 -10.05 -2.46 5.70
N MET A 301 -9.62 -2.92 6.87
CA MET A 301 -8.90 -2.09 7.84
C MET A 301 -7.44 -1.84 7.45
N THR A 302 -6.76 -2.86 6.93
CA THR A 302 -5.29 -2.86 6.79
C THR A 302 -4.80 -3.03 5.35
N GLY A 303 -5.66 -3.47 4.43
CA GLY A 303 -5.27 -3.94 3.10
C GLY A 303 -4.79 -5.40 3.07
N ASP A 304 -4.61 -6.05 4.22
CA ASP A 304 -4.11 -7.43 4.33
C ASP A 304 -5.14 -8.36 5.00
N PRO A 305 -5.68 -9.36 4.29
CA PRO A 305 -6.66 -10.29 4.86
C PRO A 305 -6.07 -11.23 5.91
N ASN A 306 -4.75 -11.41 5.98
CA ASN A 306 -4.11 -12.36 6.88
C ASN A 306 -3.87 -11.80 8.30
N GLN A 307 -4.09 -10.50 8.51
CA GLN A 307 -3.98 -9.86 9.83
C GLN A 307 -5.24 -9.99 10.69
N TYR A 308 -6.22 -10.79 10.25
CA TYR A 308 -7.54 -10.84 10.87
C TYR A 308 -7.53 -11.25 12.35
N SER A 309 -6.49 -11.92 12.82
CA SER A 309 -6.34 -12.40 14.20
C SER A 309 -5.18 -11.74 14.94
N THR A 310 -4.64 -10.62 14.46
CA THR A 310 -3.48 -9.95 15.07
C THR A 310 -3.86 -8.61 15.72
N GLY A 311 -3.27 -8.32 16.89
CA GLY A 311 -3.31 -7.00 17.54
C GLY A 311 -4.69 -6.34 17.61
N SER A 312 -4.73 -5.04 17.30
CA SER A 312 -5.97 -4.25 17.24
C SER A 312 -6.90 -4.65 16.09
N THR A 313 -6.36 -5.28 15.03
CA THR A 313 -7.14 -5.81 13.90
C THR A 313 -8.07 -6.92 14.36
N ALA A 314 -7.62 -7.81 15.24
CA ALA A 314 -8.44 -8.91 15.78
C ALA A 314 -9.73 -8.43 16.47
N ALA A 315 -9.63 -7.35 17.26
CA ALA A 315 -10.79 -6.77 17.93
C ALA A 315 -11.79 -6.18 16.91
N TYR A 316 -11.29 -5.50 15.88
CA TYR A 316 -12.11 -4.93 14.82
C TYR A 316 -12.80 -6.02 13.97
N THR A 317 -12.06 -7.03 13.51
CA THR A 317 -12.62 -8.11 12.68
C THR A 317 -13.64 -8.95 13.44
N GLN A 318 -13.44 -9.16 14.74
CA GLN A 318 -14.44 -9.81 15.59
C GLN A 318 -15.72 -8.98 15.70
N LYS A 319 -15.61 -7.67 15.94
CA LYS A 319 -16.75 -6.75 15.98
C LYS A 319 -17.55 -6.77 14.66
N VAL A 320 -16.86 -6.80 13.52
CA VAL A 320 -17.53 -6.94 12.20
C VAL A 320 -18.25 -8.29 12.09
N LEU A 321 -17.60 -9.40 12.49
CA LEU A 321 -18.23 -10.73 12.46
C LEU A 321 -19.50 -10.79 13.33
N ASP A 322 -19.48 -10.15 14.49
CA ASP A 322 -20.62 -10.13 15.40
C ASP A 322 -21.82 -9.38 14.78
N PHE A 323 -21.59 -8.19 14.20
CA PHE A 323 -22.64 -7.48 13.46
C PHE A 323 -23.13 -8.24 12.24
N TYR A 324 -22.22 -8.90 11.52
CA TYR A 324 -22.57 -9.73 10.36
C TYR A 324 -23.54 -10.85 10.76
N LYS A 325 -23.21 -11.60 11.82
CA LYS A 325 -24.08 -12.66 12.37
C LYS A 325 -25.40 -12.10 12.84
N GLN A 326 -25.40 -10.98 13.57
CA GLN A 326 -26.62 -10.33 14.05
C GLN A 326 -27.56 -9.93 12.90
N SER A 327 -27.02 -9.44 11.78
CA SER A 327 -27.81 -9.09 10.60
C SER A 327 -28.55 -10.30 10.03
N ARG A 328 -27.92 -11.49 10.03
CA ARG A 328 -28.55 -12.73 9.57
C ARG A 328 -29.65 -13.21 10.51
N PHE A 329 -29.47 -13.08 11.83
CA PHE A 329 -30.52 -13.48 12.79
C PHE A 329 -31.78 -12.60 12.70
N LYS A 330 -31.65 -11.29 12.44
CA LYS A 330 -32.82 -10.40 12.29
C LYS A 330 -33.69 -10.72 11.08
N PHE A 331 -33.13 -11.29 10.01
CA PHE A 331 -33.91 -11.76 8.86
C PHE A 331 -34.69 -13.06 9.14
N PHE A 332 -34.29 -13.85 10.13
CA PHE A 332 -34.99 -15.07 10.53
C PHE A 332 -36.05 -14.86 11.63
N SER A 333 -36.09 -13.70 12.29
CA SER A 333 -37.11 -13.40 13.32
C SER A 333 -38.42 -12.80 12.78
N HIS A 334 -38.56 -12.70 11.46
CA HIS A 334 -39.77 -12.21 10.77
C HIS A 334 -40.39 -13.24 9.81
N ILE A 335 -40.00 -14.51 9.94
CA ILE A 335 -40.66 -15.68 9.34
C ILE A 335 -41.22 -16.52 10.48
#